data_AF-A0A832T016-F1
#
_entry.id   AF-A0A832T016-F1
#
_cell.length_a   1.000
_cell.length_b   1.000
_cell.length_c   1.000
_cell.angle_alpha   90.00
_cell.angle_beta   90.00
_cell.angle_gamma   90.00
#
_symmetry.space_group_name_H-M   'P 1'
#
loop_
_entity.id
_entity.type
_entity.pdbx_description
1 polymer ?
#
loop_
_entity_poly.entity_id
_entity_poly.type
_entity_poly.pdbx_seq_one_letter_code
_entity_poly.pdbx_strand_id
1 'polypeptide(L)'
;MIIGYFDGLCEPKNPGGIATFGFVIYLDNRKIEGYGLAEKPFSINSTNNVAEYSGLICLMETMLRLGISSPIIKGDSQLVIKQMNGEYKVKAKRIIPLYEKAIELKKKLNATLIWVPREENKEADRLSRVAYELVRRGKLRDIGCIILT
;
A
#
# COMPACT_ATOMS: atom_id res chain seq x y z
N MET A 1 -8.23 17.03 -9.51
CA MET A 1 -6.86 16.49 -9.28
C MET A 1 -7.01 15.16 -8.59
N ILE A 2 -6.28 14.12 -9.02
CA ILE A 2 -6.44 12.76 -8.51
C ILE A 2 -5.33 12.47 -7.51
N ILE A 3 -5.69 12.17 -6.27
CA ILE A 3 -4.73 11.88 -5.20
C ILE A 3 -5.00 10.50 -4.63
N GLY A 4 -3.95 9.68 -4.50
CA GLY A 4 -3.99 8.42 -3.77
C GLY A 4 -3.13 8.50 -2.51
N TYR A 5 -3.56 7.82 -1.44
CA TYR A 5 -2.76 7.60 -0.24
C TYR A 5 -2.68 6.10 0.03
N PHE A 6 -1.52 5.61 0.48
CA PHE A 6 -1.34 4.23 0.91
C PHE A 6 -0.59 4.18 2.24
N ASP A 7 -0.79 3.11 2.99
CA ASP A 7 -0.05 2.79 4.20
C ASP A 7 0.00 1.27 4.40
N GLY A 8 1.01 0.81 5.13
CA GLY A 8 1.16 -0.58 5.55
C GLY A 8 1.63 -0.70 6.98
N LEU A 9 1.10 -1.70 7.69
CA LEU A 9 1.49 -2.06 9.04
C LEU A 9 1.93 -3.52 9.12
N CYS A 10 2.79 -3.85 10.08
CA CYS A 10 3.07 -5.23 10.47
C CYS A 10 3.20 -5.34 12.01
N GLU A 11 2.20 -5.97 12.64
CA GLU A 11 2.09 -6.10 14.10
C GLU A 11 1.80 -7.55 14.52
N PRO A 12 2.11 -7.97 15.76
CA PRO A 12 2.79 -7.21 16.81
C PRO A 12 4.32 -7.19 16.65
N LYS A 13 4.86 -7.86 15.63
CA LYS A 13 6.31 -7.94 15.38
C LYS A 13 6.63 -7.78 13.89
N ASN A 14 7.82 -7.26 13.61
CA ASN A 14 8.31 -7.02 12.25
C ASN A 14 9.78 -7.47 12.15
N PRO A 15 10.11 -8.57 11.43
CA PRO A 15 9.23 -9.45 10.65
C PRO A 15 8.39 -10.42 11.50
N GLY A 16 7.41 -11.07 10.86
CA GLY A 16 6.71 -12.24 11.42
C GLY A 16 5.36 -11.94 12.08
N GLY A 17 4.85 -10.73 11.93
CA GLY A 17 3.52 -10.34 12.37
C GLY A 17 2.46 -10.58 11.31
N ILE A 18 1.37 -9.83 11.42
CA ILE A 18 0.29 -9.72 10.46
C ILE A 18 0.56 -8.46 9.65
N ALA A 19 0.90 -8.63 8.37
CA ALA A 19 1.18 -7.53 7.46
C ALA A 19 -0.11 -7.15 6.71
N THR A 20 -0.66 -5.97 7.00
CA THR A 20 -1.89 -5.45 6.36
C THR A 20 -1.68 -4.05 5.83
N PHE A 21 -2.47 -3.68 4.84
CA PHE A 21 -2.36 -2.39 4.17
C PHE A 21 -3.72 -1.73 4.01
N GLY A 22 -3.68 -0.42 3.78
CA GLY A 22 -4.85 0.42 3.49
C GLY A 22 -4.51 1.44 2.43
N PHE A 23 -5.51 1.86 1.66
CA PHE A 23 -5.36 2.96 0.71
C PHE A 23 -6.67 3.72 0.52
N VAL A 24 -6.55 4.96 0.05
CA VAL A 24 -7.68 5.80 -0.36
C VAL A 24 -7.35 6.52 -1.67
N ILE A 25 -8.35 6.64 -2.55
CA ILE A 25 -8.29 7.41 -3.79
C ILE A 25 -9.32 8.54 -3.70
N TYR A 26 -8.85 9.76 -3.87
CA TYR A 26 -9.65 10.96 -4.06
C TYR A 26 -9.72 11.28 -5.55
N LEU A 27 -10.93 11.16 -6.11
CA LEU A 27 -11.25 11.43 -7.51
C LEU A 27 -12.48 12.34 -7.57
N ASP A 28 -12.24 13.63 -7.84
CA ASP A 28 -13.28 14.67 -7.86
C ASP A 28 -14.11 14.64 -6.56
N ASN A 29 -15.41 14.38 -6.65
CA ASN A 29 -16.32 14.27 -5.49
C ASN A 29 -16.48 12.84 -4.97
N ARG A 30 -15.62 11.91 -5.39
CA ARG A 30 -15.67 10.49 -5.00
C ARG A 30 -14.45 10.13 -4.17
N LYS A 31 -14.71 9.28 -3.17
CA LYS A 31 -13.69 8.63 -2.38
C LYS A 31 -13.83 7.13 -2.57
N ILE A 32 -12.74 6.46 -2.94
CA ILE A 32 -12.67 5.00 -3.05
C ILE A 32 -11.66 4.53 -2.02
N GLU A 33 -12.04 3.56 -1.22
CA GLU A 33 -11.21 3.02 -0.16
C GLU A 33 -10.90 1.55 -0.44
N GLY A 34 -9.79 1.07 0.10
CA GLY A 34 -9.53 -0.35 0.11
C GLY A 34 -8.48 -0.72 1.15
N TYR A 35 -8.44 -2.00 1.46
CA TYR A 35 -7.52 -2.56 2.43
C TYR A 35 -7.27 -4.04 2.12
N GLY A 36 -6.30 -4.64 2.79
CA GLY A 36 -6.01 -6.03 2.54
C GLY A 36 -4.93 -6.64 3.41
N LEU A 37 -4.75 -7.94 3.21
CA LEU A 37 -3.69 -8.74 3.81
C LEU A 37 -2.56 -8.86 2.79
N ALA A 38 -1.35 -8.46 3.18
CA ALA A 38 -0.18 -8.40 2.30
C ALA A 38 0.52 -9.76 2.15
N GLU A 39 0.48 -10.57 3.20
CA GLU A 39 1.11 -11.88 3.27
C GLU A 39 0.39 -12.77 4.29
N LYS A 40 0.65 -14.07 4.26
CA LYS A 40 0.08 -15.02 5.23
C LYS A 40 0.38 -14.54 6.66
N PRO A 41 -0.61 -14.50 7.57
CA PRO A 41 -0.39 -14.01 8.93
C PRO A 41 0.70 -14.82 9.62
N PHE A 42 1.59 -14.13 10.34
CA PHE A 42 2.73 -14.71 11.06
C PHE A 42 3.82 -15.35 10.18
N SER A 43 3.79 -15.15 8.86
CA SER A 43 4.87 -15.54 7.96
C SER A 43 6.14 -14.76 8.24
N ILE A 44 7.31 -15.40 8.16
CA ILE A 44 8.61 -14.72 8.24
C ILE A 44 8.79 -13.66 7.14
N ASN A 45 8.00 -13.74 6.06
CA ASN A 45 7.99 -12.75 4.98
C ASN A 45 7.23 -11.48 5.34
N SER A 46 6.26 -11.57 6.27
CA SER A 46 5.44 -10.45 6.72
C SER A 46 6.32 -9.39 7.38
N THR A 47 6.48 -8.26 6.70
CA THR A 47 7.20 -7.09 7.21
C THR A 47 6.40 -5.83 6.94
N ASN A 48 6.73 -4.74 7.64
CA ASN A 48 6.13 -3.44 7.36
C ASN A 48 6.32 -3.05 5.89
N ASN A 49 7.52 -3.22 5.36
CA ASN A 49 7.83 -2.86 3.98
C ASN A 49 7.03 -3.70 2.95
N VAL A 50 6.77 -4.99 3.24
CA VAL A 50 5.90 -5.81 2.39
C VAL A 50 4.46 -5.26 2.42
N ALA A 51 3.95 -4.88 3.59
CA ALA A 51 2.63 -4.27 3.70
C ALA A 51 2.53 -2.95 2.91
N GLU A 52 3.51 -2.07 3.07
CA GLU A 52 3.58 -0.76 2.41
C GLU A 52 3.58 -0.89 0.88
N TYR A 53 4.43 -1.77 0.34
CA TYR A 53 4.46 -2.05 -1.10
C TYR A 53 3.14 -2.66 -1.59
N SER A 54 2.54 -3.58 -0.83
CA SER A 54 1.25 -4.19 -1.20
C SER A 54 0.12 -3.16 -1.24
N GLY A 55 0.11 -2.21 -0.29
CA GLY A 55 -0.82 -1.08 -0.29
C GLY A 55 -0.66 -0.19 -1.51
N LEU A 56 0.58 0.22 -1.82
CA LEU A 56 0.92 1.00 -3.01
C LEU A 56 0.51 0.28 -4.30
N ILE A 57 0.79 -1.02 -4.41
CA ILE A 57 0.43 -1.83 -5.59
C ILE A 57 -1.09 -1.89 -5.75
N CYS A 58 -1.84 -2.20 -4.68
CA CYS A 58 -3.29 -2.28 -4.83
C CYS A 58 -3.90 -0.92 -5.18
N LEU A 59 -3.41 0.17 -4.57
CA LEU A 59 -3.81 1.52 -4.92
C LEU A 59 -3.64 1.77 -6.43
N MET A 60 -2.47 1.49 -6.97
CA MET A 60 -2.17 1.70 -8.40
C MET A 60 -2.95 0.77 -9.33
N GLU A 61 -3.10 -0.52 -8.99
CA GLU A 61 -3.93 -1.43 -9.77
C GLU A 61 -5.39 -0.98 -9.81
N THR A 62 -5.90 -0.47 -8.69
CA THR A 62 -7.25 0.08 -8.61
C THR A 62 -7.38 1.34 -9.46
N MET A 63 -6.41 2.26 -9.38
CA MET A 63 -6.36 3.43 -10.25
C MET A 63 -6.35 3.03 -11.73
N LEU A 64 -5.55 2.03 -12.11
CA LEU A 64 -5.46 1.57 -13.49
C LEU A 64 -6.79 0.96 -13.98
N ARG A 65 -7.46 0.16 -13.14
CA ARG A 65 -8.80 -0.39 -13.44
C ARG A 65 -9.86 0.70 -13.61
N LEU A 66 -9.71 1.84 -12.92
CA LEU A 66 -10.59 3.00 -13.03
C LEU A 66 -10.25 3.91 -14.23
N GLY A 67 -9.24 3.57 -15.02
CA GLY A 67 -8.80 4.40 -16.15
C GLY A 67 -8.12 5.71 -15.73
N ILE A 68 -7.63 5.80 -14.49
CA ILE A 68 -6.94 6.98 -13.98
C ILE A 68 -5.57 7.11 -14.64
N SER A 69 -5.16 8.34 -14.93
CA SER A 69 -3.82 8.68 -15.42
C SER A 69 -3.25 9.91 -14.71
N SER A 70 -1.93 9.96 -14.63
CA SER A 70 -1.12 10.99 -13.95
C SER A 70 -1.55 11.34 -12.51
N PRO A 71 -1.81 10.36 -11.62
CA PRO A 71 -2.16 10.67 -10.24
C PRO A 71 -0.96 11.12 -9.40
N ILE A 72 -1.23 11.85 -8.32
CA ILE A 72 -0.28 12.06 -7.22
C ILE A 72 -0.55 10.98 -6.17
N ILE A 73 0.44 10.16 -5.87
CA ILE A 73 0.38 9.12 -4.86
C ILE A 73 1.24 9.53 -3.67
N LYS A 74 0.68 9.43 -2.48
CA LYS A 74 1.29 9.85 -1.22
C LYS A 74 1.39 8.68 -0.25
N GLY A 75 2.42 8.69 0.57
CA GLY A 75 2.62 7.75 1.67
C GLY A 75 3.68 8.26 2.64
N ASP A 76 3.67 7.78 3.87
CA ASP A 76 4.58 8.20 4.94
C ASP A 76 5.82 7.29 5.08
N SER A 77 5.90 6.23 4.29
CA SER A 77 7.11 5.39 4.17
C SER A 77 8.20 6.06 3.32
N GLN A 78 9.13 6.77 3.97
CA GLN A 78 10.28 7.36 3.28
C GLN A 78 11.08 6.34 2.46
N LEU A 79 11.21 5.10 2.96
CA LEU A 79 11.92 4.03 2.28
C LEU A 79 11.25 3.69 0.94
N VAL A 80 9.95 3.43 0.94
CA VAL A 80 9.20 3.07 -0.28
C VAL A 80 9.22 4.23 -1.27
N ILE A 81 8.96 5.46 -0.81
CA ILE A 81 8.96 6.64 -1.68
C ILE A 81 10.33 6.83 -2.35
N LYS A 82 11.42 6.81 -1.58
CA LYS A 82 12.77 6.98 -2.13
C LYS A 82 13.18 5.85 -3.07
N GLN A 83 12.77 4.61 -2.79
CA GLN A 83 13.00 3.50 -3.72
C GLN A 83 12.22 3.70 -5.03
N MET A 84 10.94 4.06 -4.95
CA MET A 84 10.08 4.31 -6.11
C MET A 84 10.49 5.55 -6.93
N ASN A 85 11.25 6.46 -6.34
CA ASN A 85 11.86 7.60 -7.01
C ASN A 85 13.29 7.32 -7.50
N GLY A 86 13.82 6.11 -7.29
CA GLY A 86 15.15 5.72 -7.76
C GLY A 86 16.30 6.27 -6.91
N GLU A 87 16.01 6.96 -5.80
CA GLU A 87 17.01 7.49 -4.87
C GLU A 87 17.68 6.36 -4.09
N TYR A 88 16.91 5.35 -3.69
CA TYR A 88 17.39 4.21 -2.90
C TYR A 88 17.36 2.90 -3.68
N LYS A 89 18.42 2.10 -3.56
CA LYS A 89 18.49 0.75 -4.13
C LYS A 89 17.63 -0.24 -3.35
N VAL A 90 16.96 -1.14 -4.05
CA VAL A 90 16.24 -2.27 -3.45
C VAL A 90 17.16 -3.48 -3.38
N LYS A 91 17.45 -3.95 -2.15
CA LYS A 91 18.36 -5.10 -1.92
C LYS A 91 17.65 -6.33 -1.33
N ALA A 92 16.54 -6.13 -0.63
CA ALA A 92 15.85 -7.21 0.04
C ALA A 92 15.13 -8.11 -0.99
N LYS A 93 15.55 -9.38 -1.10
CA LYS A 93 15.00 -10.35 -2.08
C LYS A 93 13.47 -10.43 -2.08
N ARG A 94 12.83 -10.30 -0.91
CA ARG A 94 11.37 -10.31 -0.75
C ARG A 94 10.66 -9.05 -1.28
N ILE A 95 11.39 -7.93 -1.39
CA ILE A 95 10.84 -6.64 -1.85
C ILE A 95 11.06 -6.46 -3.36
N ILE A 96 12.11 -7.06 -3.94
CA ILE A 96 12.44 -6.92 -5.36
C ILE A 96 11.22 -7.17 -6.28
N PRO A 97 10.46 -8.28 -6.13
CA PRO A 97 9.30 -8.51 -7.00
C PRO A 97 8.19 -7.47 -6.84
N LEU A 98 7.97 -6.98 -5.61
CA LEU A 98 6.98 -5.94 -5.33
C LEU A 98 7.40 -4.59 -5.94
N TYR A 99 8.68 -4.25 -5.81
CA TYR A 99 9.25 -3.05 -6.41
C TYR A 99 9.15 -3.07 -7.94
N GLU A 100 9.52 -4.18 -8.59
CA GLU A 100 9.43 -4.32 -10.05
C GLU A 100 7.99 -4.11 -10.54
N LYS A 101 7.02 -4.76 -9.89
CA LYS A 101 5.60 -4.58 -10.17
C LYS A 101 5.14 -3.14 -9.94
N ALA A 102 5.54 -2.53 -8.84
CA ALA A 102 5.19 -1.15 -8.52
C ALA A 102 5.76 -0.16 -9.56
N ILE A 103 6.99 -0.37 -10.06
CA ILE A 103 7.60 0.45 -11.11
C ILE A 103 6.85 0.31 -12.44
N GLU A 104 6.43 -0.90 -12.80
CA GLU A 104 5.61 -1.12 -14.00
C GLU A 104 4.29 -0.35 -13.92
N LEU A 105 3.59 -0.46 -12.80
CA LEU A 105 2.33 0.24 -12.54
C LEU A 105 2.51 1.77 -12.52
N LYS A 106 3.56 2.27 -11.86
CA LYS A 106 3.90 3.70 -11.84
C LYS A 106 4.06 4.24 -13.26
N LYS A 107 4.76 3.51 -14.15
CA LYS A 107 4.95 3.89 -15.55
C LYS A 107 3.63 3.90 -16.32
N LYS A 108 2.82 2.85 -16.19
CA LYS A 108 1.49 2.74 -16.83
C LYS A 108 0.55 3.90 -16.46
N LEU A 109 0.60 4.31 -15.20
CA LEU A 109 -0.21 5.42 -14.69
C LEU A 109 0.40 6.80 -14.94
N ASN A 110 1.67 6.91 -15.35
CA ASN A 110 2.43 8.15 -15.28
C ASN A 110 2.37 8.81 -13.87
N ALA A 111 2.44 8.00 -12.82
CA ALA A 111 2.19 8.45 -11.45
C ALA A 111 3.39 9.19 -10.82
N THR A 112 3.10 10.22 -10.04
CA THR A 112 4.08 10.94 -9.20
C THR A 112 3.96 10.46 -7.75
N LEU A 113 5.07 10.09 -7.12
CA LEU A 113 5.09 9.67 -5.72
C LEU A 113 5.74 10.72 -4.82
N ILE A 114 5.04 11.08 -3.73
CA ILE A 114 5.47 12.12 -2.79
C ILE A 114 5.40 11.57 -1.37
N TRP A 115 6.46 11.79 -0.59
CA TRP A 115 6.43 11.50 0.83
C TRP A 115 5.63 12.56 1.57
N VAL A 116 4.79 12.14 2.52
CA VAL A 116 4.10 13.04 3.44
C VAL A 116 4.30 12.60 4.88
N PRO A 117 4.22 13.52 5.86
CA PRO A 117 4.19 13.15 7.26
C PRO A 117 2.99 12.25 7.62
N ARG A 118 3.13 11.43 8.67
CA ARG A 118 2.09 10.45 9.08
C ARG A 118 0.76 11.11 9.45
N GLU A 119 0.80 12.32 9.99
CA GLU A 119 -0.38 13.11 10.34
C GLU A 119 -1.24 13.49 9.13
N GLU A 120 -0.67 13.48 7.92
CA GLU A 120 -1.37 13.67 6.64
C GLU A 120 -1.86 12.35 6.03
N ASN A 121 -1.40 11.19 6.53
CA ASN A 121 -1.71 9.86 5.98
C ASN A 121 -2.73 9.05 6.81
N LYS A 122 -3.49 9.73 7.69
CA LYS A 122 -4.33 9.10 8.72
C LYS A 122 -5.38 8.10 8.20
N GLU A 123 -5.96 8.35 7.04
CA GLU A 123 -7.01 7.46 6.52
C GLU A 123 -6.47 6.14 5.99
N ALA A 124 -5.32 6.17 5.29
CA ALA A 124 -4.67 4.94 4.86
C ALA A 124 -4.18 4.13 6.07
N ASP A 125 -3.61 4.79 7.09
CA ASP A 125 -3.25 4.16 8.37
C ASP A 125 -4.45 3.55 9.09
N ARG A 126 -5.57 4.27 9.15
CA ARG A 126 -6.80 3.72 9.74
C ARG A 126 -7.25 2.46 9.00
N LEU A 127 -7.17 2.44 7.67
CA LEU A 127 -7.59 1.31 6.85
C LEU A 127 -6.64 0.09 7.01
N SER A 128 -5.33 0.32 7.11
CA SER A 128 -4.37 -0.76 7.41
C SER A 128 -4.66 -1.41 8.76
N ARG A 129 -5.05 -0.61 9.77
CA ARG A 129 -5.50 -1.06 11.10
C ARG A 129 -6.85 -1.78 11.10
N VAL A 130 -7.81 -1.32 10.28
CA VAL A 130 -9.09 -2.03 10.09
C VAL A 130 -8.83 -3.44 9.55
N ALA A 131 -8.00 -3.58 8.53
CA ALA A 131 -7.62 -4.89 8.00
C ALA A 131 -6.96 -5.77 9.07
N TYR A 132 -6.04 -5.22 9.87
CA TYR A 132 -5.40 -5.95 10.96
C TYR A 132 -6.42 -6.50 11.97
N GLU A 133 -7.37 -5.67 12.41
CA GLU A 133 -8.42 -6.09 13.34
C GLU A 133 -9.36 -7.14 12.73
N LEU A 134 -9.65 -7.07 11.43
CA LEU A 134 -10.40 -8.11 10.73
C LEU A 134 -9.65 -9.44 10.69
N VAL A 135 -8.34 -9.43 10.47
CA VAL A 135 -7.51 -10.65 10.53
C VAL A 135 -7.52 -11.23 11.94
N ARG A 136 -7.32 -10.40 12.98
CA ARG A 136 -7.35 -10.83 14.39
C ARG A 136 -8.68 -11.47 14.79
N ARG A 137 -9.78 -10.99 14.22
CA ARG A 137 -11.14 -11.54 14.44
C ARG A 137 -11.48 -12.72 13.51
N GLY A 138 -10.54 -13.17 12.69
CA GLY A 138 -10.74 -14.27 11.74
C GLY A 138 -11.69 -13.95 10.59
N LYS A 139 -11.93 -12.66 10.30
CA LYS A 139 -12.83 -12.15 9.26
C LYS A 139 -12.12 -11.78 7.95
N LEU A 140 -10.79 -11.69 7.96
CA LEU A 140 -9.95 -11.51 6.78
C LEU A 140 -8.85 -12.56 6.80
N ARG A 141 -8.81 -13.43 5.78
CA ARG A 141 -7.90 -14.61 5.75
C ARG A 141 -7.10 -14.69 4.45
N ASP A 142 -7.68 -14.23 3.36
CA ASP A 142 -7.08 -14.31 2.05
C ASP A 142 -6.15 -13.14 1.80
N ILE A 143 -4.98 -13.45 1.24
CA ILE A 143 -4.03 -12.45 0.77
C ILE A 143 -4.65 -11.77 -0.44
N GLY A 144 -4.57 -10.44 -0.48
CA GLY A 144 -5.10 -9.68 -1.59
C GLY A 144 -5.81 -8.42 -1.12
N CYS A 145 -6.46 -7.79 -2.07
CA CYS A 145 -7.02 -6.46 -1.89
C CYS A 145 -8.55 -6.48 -1.95
N ILE A 146 -9.16 -5.79 -0.99
CA ILE A 146 -10.60 -5.57 -0.90
C ILE A 146 -10.86 -4.10 -1.18
N ILE A 147 -11.74 -3.84 -2.15
CA ILE A 147 -12.19 -2.49 -2.51
C ILE A 147 -13.54 -2.25 -1.84
N LEU A 148 -13.68 -1.10 -1.20
CA LEU A 148 -14.93 -0.61 -0.63
C LEU A 148 -15.52 0.38 -1.64
N THR A 149 -16.70 0.07 -2.17
CA THR A 149 -17.45 0.91 -3.11
C THR A 149 -18.62 1.59 -2.42
#